data_AF-A0AA88ZRL4-F1
#
_entry.id   AF-A0AA88ZRL4-F1
#
_cell.length_a   1.000
_cell.length_b   1.000
_cell.length_c   1.000
_cell.angle_alpha   90.00
_cell.angle_beta   90.00
_cell.angle_gamma   90.00
#
_symmetry.space_group_name_H-M   'P 1'
#
loop_
_entity.id
_entity.type
_entity.pdbx_description
1 polymer ?
#
loop_
_entity_poly.entity_id
_entity_poly.type
_entity_poly.pdbx_seq_one_letter_code
_entity_poly.pdbx_strand_id
1 'polypeptide(L)' 'MALSIRSKKEFKNYVVNSLVERFNLNKDAAKDLVFQNGVIQDLENNPEKVMNFDAEFIAEKLVAKSKLN' A
#
# COMPACT_ATOMS: atom_id res chain seq x y z
N MET A 1 -10.29 -6.33 -15.82
CA MET A 1 -10.10 -4.87 -15.95
C MET A 1 -8.71 -4.55 -15.44
N ALA A 2 -7.71 -4.41 -16.31
CA ALA A 2 -6.34 -4.13 -15.87
C ALA A 2 -6.28 -2.68 -15.40
N LEU A 3 -5.94 -2.46 -14.12
CA LEU A 3 -5.68 -1.11 -13.59
C LEU A 3 -4.69 -0.41 -14.50
N SER A 4 -5.08 0.75 -15.05
CA SER A 4 -4.15 1.57 -15.82
C SER A 4 -2.91 1.87 -14.98
N ILE A 5 -1.73 1.89 -15.59
CA ILE A 5 -0.44 2.12 -14.91
C ILE A 5 -0.47 3.39 -14.03
N ARG A 6 -1.27 4.38 -14.44
CA ARG A 6 -1.51 5.62 -13.72
C ARG A 6 -2.17 5.38 -12.36
N SER A 7 -3.20 4.54 -12.32
CA SER A 7 -3.92 4.18 -11.09
C SER A 7 -3.03 3.42 -10.11
N LYS A 8 -2.14 2.54 -10.62
CA LYS A 8 -1.17 1.78 -9.79
C LYS A 8 -0.23 2.70 -9.00
N LYS A 9 0.24 3.77 -9.64
CA LYS A 9 1.15 4.74 -9.03
C LYS A 9 0.43 5.59 -7.98
N GLU A 10 -0.82 5.95 -8.25
CA GLU A 10 -1.69 6.67 -7.33
C GLU A 10 -1.95 5.84 -6.06
N PHE A 11 -2.35 4.57 -6.21
CA PHE A 11 -2.56 3.66 -5.06
C PHE A 11 -1.32 3.50 -4.18
N LYS A 12 -0.14 3.31 -4.81
CA LYS A 12 1.14 3.28 -4.07
C LYS A 12 1.35 4.55 -3.25
N ASN A 13 1.13 5.70 -3.88
CA ASN A 13 1.33 6.98 -3.20
C ASN A 13 0.34 7.17 -2.05
N TYR A 14 -0.91 6.75 -2.18
CA TYR A 14 -1.89 6.85 -1.09
C TYR A 14 -1.47 6.02 0.13
N VAL A 15 -1.01 4.79 -0.06
CA VAL A 15 -0.53 3.94 1.05
C VAL A 15 0.75 4.52 1.66
N VAL A 16 1.70 4.97 0.83
CA VAL A 16 2.94 5.60 1.31
C VAL A 16 2.65 6.85 2.13
N ASN A 17 1.75 7.72 1.66
CA ASN A 17 1.36 8.93 2.39
C ASN A 17 0.70 8.55 3.72
N SER A 18 -0.19 7.56 3.73
CA SER A 18 -0.82 7.06 4.96
C SER A 18 0.21 6.54 5.97
N LEU A 19 1.24 5.82 5.49
CA LEU A 19 2.36 5.35 6.32
C LEU A 19 3.17 6.50 6.91
N VAL A 20 3.46 7.54 6.13
CA VAL A 20 4.20 8.71 6.59
C VAL A 20 3.36 9.53 7.58
N GLU A 21 2.13 9.85 7.23
CA GLU A 21 1.27 10.74 8.02
C GLU A 21 0.76 10.10 9.31
N ARG A 22 0.37 8.82 9.27
CA ARG A 22 -0.22 8.15 10.45
C ARG A 22 0.78 7.39 11.29
N PHE A 23 1.82 6.84 10.68
CA PHE A 23 2.80 6.00 11.39
C PHE A 23 4.16 6.69 11.54
N ASN A 24 4.28 7.94 11.10
CA ASN A 24 5.50 8.74 11.14
C ASN A 24 6.71 8.00 10.54
N LEU A 25 6.45 7.15 9.54
CA LEU A 25 7.49 6.41 8.83
C LEU A 25 8.26 7.35 7.91
N ASN A 26 9.56 7.10 7.77
CA ASN A 26 10.33 7.76 6.72
C ASN A 26 9.75 7.37 5.35
N LYS A 27 9.63 8.34 4.44
CA LYS A 27 9.06 8.15 3.10
C LYS A 27 9.76 7.03 2.32
N ASP A 28 11.07 6.89 2.46
CA ASP A 28 11.82 5.82 1.78
C ASP A 28 11.53 4.45 2.42
N ALA A 29 11.49 4.37 3.75
CA ALA A 29 11.07 3.15 4.46
C ALA A 29 9.61 2.75 4.15
N ALA A 30 8.71 3.71 4.01
CA ALA A 30 7.33 3.49 3.63
C ALA A 30 7.20 2.93 2.20
N LYS A 31 7.99 3.45 1.26
CA LYS A 31 8.05 2.91 -0.11
C LYS A 31 8.58 1.48 -0.13
N ASP A 32 9.65 1.20 0.63
CA ASP A 32 10.22 -0.13 0.74
C ASP A 32 9.21 -1.12 1.34
N LEU A 33 8.46 -0.72 2.38
CA LEU A 33 7.40 -1.53 2.97
C LEU A 33 6.31 -1.91 1.98
N VAL A 34 5.85 -0.94 1.19
CA VAL A 34 4.84 -1.15 0.15
C VAL A 34 5.38 -2.02 -0.98
N PHE A 35 6.66 -1.85 -1.35
CA PHE A 35 7.31 -2.62 -2.39
C PHE A 35 7.54 -4.08 -1.98
N GLN A 36 8.08 -4.31 -0.79
CA GLN A 36 8.39 -5.65 -0.27
C GLN A 36 7.14 -6.49 -0.01
N ASN A 37 6.03 -5.88 0.42
CA ASN A 37 4.81 -6.62 0.73
C ASN A 37 3.94 -6.95 -0.49
N GLY A 38 4.30 -6.50 -1.69
CA GLY A 38 3.58 -6.84 -2.93
C GLY A 38 2.12 -6.42 -2.96
N VAL A 39 1.65 -5.55 -2.05
CA VAL A 39 0.22 -5.21 -1.88
C VAL A 39 -0.42 -4.74 -3.19
N ILE A 40 0.34 -4.04 -4.02
CA ILE A 40 -0.14 -3.54 -5.31
C ILE A 40 -0.29 -4.67 -6.32
N GLN A 41 0.61 -5.66 -6.32
CA GLN A 41 0.45 -6.86 -7.14
C GLN A 41 -0.76 -7.68 -6.67
N ASP A 42 -1.01 -7.73 -5.36
CA ASP A 42 -2.18 -8.41 -4.77
C ASP A 42 -3.51 -7.73 -5.14
N LEU A 43 -3.53 -6.39 -5.16
CA LEU A 43 -4.66 -5.57 -5.62
C LEU A 43 -4.88 -5.72 -7.13
N GLU A 44 -3.82 -5.80 -7.92
CA GLU A 44 -3.92 -6.00 -9.37
C GLU A 44 -4.53 -7.36 -9.74
N ASN A 45 -4.20 -8.40 -8.98
CA ASN A 45 -4.70 -9.75 -9.21
C ASN A 45 -6.11 -9.96 -8.65
N ASN A 46 -6.59 -9.08 -7.78
CA ASN A 46 -7.90 -9.18 -7.14
C ASN A 46 -8.72 -7.89 -7.31
N PRO A 47 -9.50 -7.76 -8.39
CA PRO A 47 -10.30 -6.57 -8.66
C PRO A 47 -11.32 -6.24 -7.55
N GLU A 48 -11.77 -7.22 -6.77
CA GLU A 48 -12.65 -7.01 -5.61
C GLU A 48 -11.96 -6.25 -4.46
N LYS A 49 -10.64 -6.45 -4.29
CA LYS A 49 -9.85 -5.72 -3.29
C LYS A 49 -9.59 -4.28 -3.73
N VAL A 50 -9.66 -3.99 -5.03
CA VAL A 50 -9.56 -2.63 -5.57
C VAL A 50 -10.83 -1.83 -5.25
N MET A 51 -12.01 -2.46 -5.34
CA MET A 51 -13.28 -1.81 -4.95
C MET A 51 -13.31 -1.46 -3.45
N ASN A 52 -12.68 -2.29 -2.62
CA ASN A 52 -12.55 -2.05 -1.18
C ASN A 52 -11.16 -1.50 -0.82
N PHE A 53 -10.52 -0.76 -1.73
CA PHE A 53 -9.20 -0.21 -1.46
C PHE A 53 -9.29 0.87 -0.38
N ASP A 54 -8.69 0.59 0.77
CA ASP A 54 -8.49 1.53 1.86
C ASP A 54 -6.99 1.64 2.15
N ALA A 55 -6.43 2.80 1.83
CA ALA A 55 -5.01 3.07 2.00
C ALA A 55 -4.56 3.04 3.46
N GLU A 56 -5.44 3.44 4.38
CA GLU A 56 -5.15 3.49 5.82
C GLU A 56 -5.14 2.08 6.40
N PHE A 57 -6.17 1.29 6.08
CA PHE A 57 -6.24 -0.11 6.49
C PHE A 57 -5.05 -0.93 5.96
N ILE A 58 -4.64 -0.68 4.71
CA ILE A 58 -3.45 -1.30 4.14
C ILE A 58 -2.19 -0.85 4.87
N ALA A 59 -2.04 0.44 5.17
CA ALA A 59 -0.91 0.96 5.92
C ALA A 59 -0.81 0.33 7.32
N GLU A 60 -1.93 0.23 8.04
CA GLU A 60 -2.03 -0.47 9.32
C GLU A 60 -1.53 -1.91 9.22
N LYS A 61 -2.02 -2.66 8.23
CA LYS A 61 -1.65 -4.04 8.01
C LYS A 61 -0.16 -4.21 7.68
N LEU A 62 0.41 -3.29 6.90
CA LEU A 62 1.83 -3.27 6.56
C LEU A 62 2.70 -3.03 7.80
N VAL A 63 2.33 -2.06 8.64
CA VAL A 63 3.07 -1.78 9.88
C VAL A 63 2.96 -2.94 10.86
N ALA A 64 1.77 -3.53 11.02
CA ALA A 64 1.58 -4.70 11.87
C ALA A 64 2.46 -5.88 11.42
N LYS A 65 2.52 -6.16 10.12
CA LYS A 65 3.43 -7.17 9.55
C LYS A 65 4.90 -6.83 9.78
N SER A 66 5.28 -5.55 9.63
CA SER A 66 6.65 -5.09 9.86
C SER A 66 7.12 -5.23 11.31
N LYS A 67 6.19 -5.19 12.29
CA LYS A 67 6.49 -5.33 13.72
C LYS A 67 6.53 -6.79 14.20
N LEU A 68 6.02 -7.72 13.40
CA LEU A 68 5.98 -9.15 13.71
C LEU A 68 7.23 -9.90 13.22
N ASN A 69 8.11 -9.24 12.46
CA ASN A 69 9.39 -9.76 11.97
C ASN A 69 10.57 -9.16 12.74
#